data_AF-A0A1C6CHK0-F1
#
_entry.id   AF-A0A1C6CHK0-F1
#
_cell.length_a   1.000
_cell.length_b   1.000
_cell.length_c   1.000
_cell.angle_alpha   90.00
_cell.angle_beta   90.00
_cell.angle_gamma   90.00
#
_symmetry.space_group_name_H-M   'P 1'
#
loop_
_entity.id
_entity.type
_entity.pdbx_description
1 polymer ?
#
loop_
_entity_poly.entity_id
_entity_poly.type
_entity_poly.pdbx_seq_one_letter_code
_entity_poly.pdbx_strand_id
1 'polypeptide(L)' 'MKKYYELVGQRLVAMLDWEKGYGTLEQAQKYFDCEIREITKKEFDRLGEEYSK' A
#
# COMPACT_ATOMS: atom_id res chain seq x y z
N MET A 1 6.94 10.98 -3.27
CA MET A 1 5.55 11.13 -2.78
C MET A 1 5.14 9.84 -2.13
N LYS A 2 4.94 9.86 -0.81
CA LYS A 2 4.57 8.68 -0.04
C LYS A 2 3.11 8.31 -0.26
N LYS A 3 2.89 7.05 -0.63
CA LYS A 3 1.57 6.42 -0.70
C LYS A 3 1.57 5.13 0.12
N TYR A 4 0.39 4.76 0.60
CA TYR A 4 0.21 3.60 1.48
C TYR A 4 -0.77 2.64 0.84
N TYR A 5 -0.50 1.35 0.98
CA TYR A 5 -1.26 0.30 0.33
C TYR A 5 -1.55 -0.84 1.30
N GLU A 6 -2.74 -1.42 1.19
CA GLU A 6 -3.03 -2.76 1.68
C GLU A 6 -2.81 -3.75 0.53
N LEU A 7 -2.06 -4.81 0.79
CA LEU A 7 -1.90 -5.94 -0.11
C LEU A 7 -3.05 -6.92 0.21
N VAL A 8 -4.11 -6.83 -0.59
CA VAL A 8 -5.40 -7.48 -0.31
C VAL A 8 -5.20 -8.99 -0.26
N GLY A 9 -5.74 -9.62 0.78
CA GLY A 9 -5.62 -11.07 1.01
C GLY A 9 -4.28 -11.53 1.58
N GLN A 10 -3.27 -10.66 1.66
CA GLN A 10 -1.94 -11.02 2.18
C GLN A 10 -1.74 -10.64 3.66
N ARG A 11 -2.68 -9.90 4.26
CA ARG A 11 -2.52 -9.30 5.60
C ARG A 11 -1.22 -8.52 5.72
N LEU A 12 -0.90 -7.74 4.70
CA LEU A 12 0.28 -6.89 4.65
C LEU A 12 -0.10 -5.46 4.26
N VAL A 13 0.67 -4.51 4.79
CA VAL A 13 0.60 -3.11 4.38
C VAL A 13 1.98 -2.66 3.92
N ALA A 14 2.01 -1.81 2.90
CA ALA A 14 3.24 -1.28 2.32
C ALA A 14 3.19 0.24 2.16
N MET A 15 4.35 0.87 2.30
CA MET A 15 4.55 2.29 2.01
C MET A 15 5.57 2.41 0.87
N LEU A 16 5.19 3.08 -0.21
CA LEU A 16 6.09 3.39 -1.32
C LEU A 16 6.29 4.91 -1.40
N ASP A 17 7.54 5.31 -1.62
CA ASP A 17 7.88 6.68 -1.94
C ASP A 17 8.12 6.81 -3.45
N TRP A 18 7.13 7.38 -4.15
CA TRP A 18 7.17 7.51 -5.60
C TRP A 18 7.91 8.75 -6.06
N GLU A 19 8.65 8.65 -7.16
CA GLU A 19 9.19 9.83 -7.84
C GLU A 19 8.06 10.69 -8.44
N LYS A 20 8.35 11.97 -8.68
CA LYS A 20 7.39 12.90 -9.27
C LYS A 20 7.00 12.41 -10.67
N GLY A 21 5.70 12.25 -10.92
CA GLY A 21 5.16 11.71 -12.18
C GLY A 21 4.83 10.21 -12.14
N TYR A 22 5.13 9.53 -11.03
CA TYR A 22 4.76 8.12 -10.80
C TYR A 22 3.77 7.97 -9.63
N GLY A 23 3.35 6.74 -9.38
CA GLY A 23 2.49 6.37 -8.25
C GLY A 23 1.02 6.26 -8.58
N THR A 24 0.68 5.91 -9.82
CA THR A 24 -0.69 5.50 -10.16
C THR A 24 -1.02 4.15 -9.52
N LEU A 25 -2.31 3.87 -9.32
CA LEU A 25 -2.74 2.59 -8.76
C LEU A 25 -2.30 1.41 -9.64
N GLU A 26 -2.36 1.56 -10.96
CA GLU A 26 -1.92 0.54 -11.93
C GLU A 26 -0.42 0.24 -11.81
N GLN A 27 0.42 1.28 -11.65
CA GLN A 27 1.86 1.10 -11.42
C GLN A 27 2.14 0.36 -10.11
N ALA A 28 1.41 0.68 -9.06
CA ALA A 28 1.54 0.02 -7.77
C ALA A 28 1.06 -1.45 -7.84
N GLN A 29 -0.07 -1.74 -8.52
CA GLN A 29 -0.57 -3.10 -8.77
C GLN A 29 0.47 -3.94 -9.52
N LYS A 30 1.08 -3.37 -10.57
CA LYS A 30 2.15 -4.03 -11.33
C LYS A 30 3.41 -4.25 -10.50
N TYR A 31 3.76 -3.31 -9.61
CA TYR A 31 4.95 -3.43 -8.74
C TYR A 31 4.81 -4.55 -7.70
N PHE A 32 3.65 -4.66 -7.06
CA PHE A 32 3.40 -5.68 -6.03
C PHE A 32 2.98 -7.03 -6.60
N ASP A 33 2.60 -7.08 -7.89
CA ASP A 33 2.10 -8.27 -8.57
C ASP A 33 0.91 -8.92 -7.83
N CYS A 34 0.04 -8.08 -7.26
CA CYS A 34 -1.14 -8.51 -6.54
C CYS A 34 -2.24 -7.45 -6.52
N GLU A 35 -3.42 -7.84 -6.04
CA GLU A 35 -4.47 -6.89 -5.76
C GLU A 35 -4.08 -5.99 -4.58
N ILE A 36 -4.14 -4.69 -4.81
CA ILE A 36 -3.84 -3.68 -3.80
C ILE A 36 -4.96 -2.65 -3.70
N ARG A 37 -5.07 -2.07 -2.50
CA ARG A 37 -5.93 -0.93 -2.22
C ARG A 37 -5.08 0.23 -1.71
N GLU A 38 -5.17 1.39 -2.34
CA GLU A 38 -4.58 2.63 -1.80
C GLU A 38 -5.36 3.03 -0.53
N ILE A 39 -4.63 3.25 0.56
CA ILE A 39 -5.19 3.55 1.88
C ILE A 39 -4.57 4.82 2.46
N THR A 40 -5.22 5.39 3.47
CA THR A 40 -4.65 6.53 4.20
C THR A 40 -3.54 6.08 5.15
N LYS A 41 -2.68 7.02 5.59
CA LYS A 41 -1.70 6.75 6.64
C LYS A 41 -2.34 6.21 7.92
N LYS A 42 -3.50 6.77 8.32
CA LYS A 42 -4.25 6.33 9.51
C LYS A 42 -4.68 4.87 9.39
N GLU A 43 -5.12 4.45 8.21
CA GLU A 43 -5.47 3.05 7.97
C GLU A 43 -4.25 2.15 7.90
N PHE A 44 -3.15 2.62 7.31
CA PHE A 44 -1.87 1.90 7.30
C PHE A 44 -1.40 1.57 8.72
N ASP A 45 -1.40 2.56 9.61
CA ASP A 45 -1.00 2.38 11.01
C ASP A 45 -1.93 1.38 11.71
N ARG A 46 -3.26 1.54 11.55
CA ARG A 46 -4.28 0.64 12.14
C ARG A 46 -4.14 -0.81 11.66
N LEU A 47 -4.00 -1.01 10.34
CA LEU A 47 -3.88 -2.35 9.74
C LEU A 47 -2.52 -2.98 10.08
N GLY A 48 -1.45 -2.19 10.18
CA GLY A 48 -0.14 -2.66 10.64
C GLY A 48 -0.21 -3.24 12.06
N GLU A 49 -0.92 -2.58 12.98
CA GLU A 49 -1.17 -3.11 14.32
C GLU A 49 -2.09 -4.34 14.32
N GLU A 50 -3.07 -4.38 13.42
CA GLU A 50 -4.01 -5.50 13.30
C GLU A 50 -3.34 -6.77 12.73
N TYR A 51 -2.42 -6.60 11.78
CA TYR A 51 -1.77 -7.70 11.07
C TYR A 51 -0.50 -8.22 11.76
N SER A 52 0.09 -7.44 12.67
CA SER A 52 1.23 -7.87 13.49
C SER A 52 0.86 -8.73 14.69
N LYS A 53 -0.44 -8.96 14.92
CA LYS A 53 -0.99 -9.90 15.90
C LYS A 53 -1.24 -11.26 15.25
#